data_AF-A0A965ULL3-F1
#
_entry.id   AF-A0A965ULL3-F1
#
_cell.length_a   1.000
_cell.length_b   1.000
_cell.length_c   1.000
_cell.angle_alpha   90.00
_cell.angle_beta   90.00
_cell.angle_gamma   90.00
#
_symmetry.space_group_name_H-M   'P 1'
#
loop_
_entity.id
_entity.type
_entity.pdbx_description
1 polymer ?
#
loop_
_entity_poly.entity_id
_entity_poly.type
_entity_poly.pdbx_seq_one_letter_code
_entity_poly.pdbx_strand_id
1 'polypeptide(L)'
;MTDPLAPLRARFRLRAAEDLTRLQALRQAGDAAELRRLAHGISGAAGTFGFPDLSEAAGRIDDDYVAGQTPTSEAFARLERALEAAAASGD
;
A
#
# COMPACT_ATOMS: atom_id res chain seq x y z
N MET A 1 -3.79 8.11 -28.57
CA MET A 1 -2.44 7.96 -28.01
C MET A 1 -2.54 6.97 -26.87
N THR A 2 -1.92 5.80 -26.99
CA THR A 2 -2.00 4.75 -25.95
C THR A 2 -1.27 5.24 -24.71
N ASP A 3 -1.96 5.26 -23.56
CA ASP A 3 -1.34 5.57 -22.28
C ASP A 3 -0.32 4.47 -21.93
N PRO A 4 1.01 4.74 -21.96
CA PRO A 4 2.02 3.70 -21.77
C PRO A 4 2.02 3.15 -20.33
N LEU A 5 1.38 3.85 -19.41
CA LEU A 5 1.25 3.46 -18.00
C LEU A 5 0.06 2.53 -17.77
N ALA A 6 -0.89 2.40 -18.69
CA ALA A 6 -2.07 1.55 -18.56
C ALA A 6 -1.74 0.08 -18.22
N PRO A 7 -0.81 -0.61 -18.92
CA PRO A 7 -0.43 -1.97 -18.55
C PRO A 7 0.30 -2.06 -17.20
N LEU A 8 1.04 -1.00 -16.82
CA LEU A 8 1.74 -0.96 -15.54
C LEU A 8 0.75 -0.73 -14.38
N ARG A 9 -0.25 0.13 -14.57
CA ARG A 9 -1.36 0.31 -13.64
C ARG A 9 -2.12 -0.99 -13.45
N ALA A 10 -2.45 -1.71 -14.52
CA ALA A 10 -3.14 -3.00 -14.41
C ALA A 10 -2.34 -4.01 -13.57
N ARG A 11 -1.01 -4.10 -13.78
CA ARG A 11 -0.12 -4.93 -12.95
C ARG A 11 -0.08 -4.47 -11.50
N PHE A 12 -0.03 -3.16 -11.26
CA PHE A 12 -0.05 -2.61 -9.91
C PHE A 12 -1.34 -2.95 -9.17
N ARG A 13 -2.50 -2.94 -9.85
CA ARG A 13 -3.79 -3.33 -9.25
C ARG A 13 -3.81 -4.79 -8.81
N LEU A 14 -3.27 -5.70 -9.64
CA LEU A 14 -3.13 -7.11 -9.26
C LEU A 14 -2.22 -7.25 -8.03
N ARG A 15 -1.09 -6.55 -8.03
CA ARG A 15 -0.16 -6.53 -6.90
C ARG A 15 -0.79 -5.96 -5.64
N ALA A 16 -1.66 -4.95 -5.73
CA ALA A 16 -2.32 -4.35 -4.57
C ALA A 16 -3.15 -5.37 -3.78
N ALA A 17 -3.77 -6.35 -4.46
CA ALA A 17 -4.48 -7.45 -3.78
C ALA A 17 -3.51 -8.40 -3.04
N GLU A 18 -2.33 -8.67 -3.62
CA GLU A 18 -1.28 -9.46 -2.96
C GLU A 18 -0.69 -8.70 -1.76
N ASP A 19 -0.42 -7.40 -1.93
CA ASP A 19 0.10 -6.52 -0.88
C ASP A 19 -0.89 -6.42 0.29
N LEU A 20 -2.21 -6.40 0.05
CA LEU A 20 -3.25 -6.47 1.10
C LEU A 20 -3.16 -7.76 1.92
N THR A 21 -3.09 -8.91 1.23
CA THR A 21 -2.95 -10.21 1.90
C THR A 21 -1.67 -10.27 2.73
N ARG A 22 -0.56 -9.76 2.18
CA ARG A 22 0.73 -9.71 2.88
C ARG A 22 0.69 -8.78 4.09
N LEU A 23 0.05 -7.61 3.96
CA LEU A 23 -0.12 -6.66 5.06
C LEU A 23 -0.85 -7.31 6.25
N GLN A 24 -1.95 -8.01 6.00
CA GLN A 24 -2.71 -8.70 7.04
C GLN A 24 -1.88 -9.79 7.73
N ALA A 25 -1.16 -10.61 6.96
CA ALA A 25 -0.29 -11.65 7.51
C ALA A 25 0.82 -11.06 8.40
N LEU A 26 1.49 -10.02 7.92
CA LEU A 26 2.56 -9.35 8.67
C LEU A 26 2.05 -8.65 9.94
N ARG A 27 0.82 -8.10 9.91
CA ARG A 27 0.16 -7.52 11.09
C ARG A 27 -0.07 -8.58 12.17
N GLN A 28 -0.51 -9.77 11.79
CA GLN A 28 -0.71 -10.88 12.73
C GLN A 28 0.62 -11.40 13.30
N ALA A 29 1.68 -11.41 12.49
CA ALA A 29 3.02 -11.81 12.93
C ALA A 29 3.70 -10.77 13.84
N GLY A 30 3.27 -9.50 13.80
CA GLY A 30 3.89 -8.41 14.56
C GLY A 30 5.25 -7.95 14.00
N ASP A 31 5.53 -8.26 12.73
CA ASP A 31 6.85 -8.08 12.12
C ASP A 31 7.03 -6.63 11.61
N ALA A 32 7.33 -5.71 12.53
CA ALA A 32 7.40 -4.27 12.26
C ALA A 32 8.38 -3.89 11.13
N ALA A 33 9.51 -4.61 11.02
CA ALA A 33 10.50 -4.36 9.97
C ALA A 33 9.96 -4.68 8.57
N GLU A 34 9.26 -5.80 8.42
CA GLU A 34 8.64 -6.18 7.14
C GLU A 34 7.40 -5.34 6.84
N LEU A 35 6.61 -4.96 7.85
CA LEU A 35 5.49 -4.03 7.69
C LEU A 35 5.95 -2.69 7.15
N ARG A 36 7.03 -2.13 7.71
CA ARG A 36 7.62 -0.89 7.22
C ARG A 36 8.11 -1.03 5.77
N ARG A 37 8.85 -2.09 5.44
CA ARG A 37 9.34 -2.33 4.08
C ARG A 37 8.21 -2.44 3.06
N LEU A 38 7.13 -3.14 3.44
CA LEU A 38 5.93 -3.25 2.62
C LEU A 38 5.29 -1.87 2.40
N ALA A 39 5.06 -1.12 3.47
CA ALA A 39 4.46 0.22 3.42
C ALA A 39 5.28 1.18 2.56
N HIS A 40 6.61 1.21 2.74
CA HIS A 40 7.52 2.00 1.93
C HIS A 40 7.43 1.67 0.43
N GLY A 41 7.45 0.37 0.11
CA GLY A 41 7.36 -0.10 -1.28
C GLY A 41 6.01 0.24 -1.93
N ILE A 42 4.91 0.11 -1.18
CA ILE A 42 3.58 0.51 -1.64
C ILE A 42 3.54 2.02 -1.88
N SER A 43 4.04 2.83 -0.94
CA SER A 43 3.99 4.29 -1.04
C SER A 43 4.67 4.81 -2.30
N GLY A 44 5.89 4.35 -2.58
CA GLY A 44 6.65 4.78 -3.77
C GLY A 44 6.04 4.32 -5.09
N ALA A 45 5.55 3.09 -5.15
CA ALA A 45 4.91 2.56 -6.35
C ALA A 45 3.54 3.23 -6.62
N ALA A 46 2.71 3.37 -5.59
CA ALA A 46 1.37 3.96 -5.68
C ALA A 46 1.40 5.39 -6.23
N GLY A 47 2.34 6.22 -5.76
CA GLY A 47 2.51 7.59 -6.26
C GLY A 47 2.85 7.64 -7.75
N THR A 48 3.72 6.73 -8.20
CA THR A 48 4.15 6.63 -9.61
C THR A 48 3.01 6.23 -10.55
N PHE A 49 2.12 5.33 -10.09
CA PHE A 49 1.04 4.80 -10.93
C PHE A 49 -0.29 5.57 -10.84
N GLY A 50 -0.37 6.61 -10.00
CA GLY A 50 -1.52 7.49 -9.88
C GLY A 50 -2.53 7.09 -8.80
N PHE A 51 -2.07 6.48 -7.70
CA PHE A 51 -2.88 6.12 -6.54
C PHE A 51 -2.45 6.96 -5.32
N PRO A 52 -2.79 8.27 -5.27
CA PRO A 52 -2.28 9.17 -4.25
C PRO A 52 -2.78 8.82 -2.84
N ASP A 53 -4.03 8.40 -2.67
CA ASP A 53 -4.57 8.01 -1.35
C ASP A 53 -3.85 6.77 -0.78
N LEU A 54 -3.56 5.79 -1.64
CA LEU A 54 -2.78 4.62 -1.27
C LEU A 54 -1.33 5.00 -0.94
N SER A 55 -0.74 5.90 -1.71
CA SER A 55 0.62 6.39 -1.48
C SER A 55 0.74 7.11 -0.13
N GLU A 56 -0.23 7.96 0.20
CA GLU A 56 -0.30 8.69 1.47
C GLU A 56 -0.53 7.74 2.64
N ALA A 57 -1.52 6.84 2.55
CA ALA A 57 -1.83 5.90 3.62
C ALA A 57 -0.63 5.00 3.96
N ALA A 58 0.06 4.48 2.93
CA ALA A 58 1.26 3.66 3.11
C ALA A 58 2.44 4.49 3.63
N GLY A 59 2.61 5.72 3.12
CA GLY A 59 3.65 6.64 3.58
C GLY A 59 3.51 6.98 5.06
N ARG A 60 2.27 7.12 5.56
CA ARG A 60 2.01 7.36 6.98
C ARG A 60 2.49 6.20 7.86
N ILE A 61 2.23 4.96 7.45
CA ILE A 61 2.70 3.77 8.16
C ILE A 61 4.24 3.72 8.19
N ASP A 62 4.91 4.00 7.06
CA ASP A 62 6.38 4.05 6.99
C ASP A 62 6.94 5.15 7.93
N ASP A 63 6.36 6.35 7.90
CA ASP A 63 6.77 7.48 8.75
C ASP A 63 6.64 7.17 10.25
N ASP A 64 5.51 6.61 10.68
CA ASP A 64 5.31 6.19 12.08
C ASP A 64 6.42 5.18 12.49
N TYR A 65 6.73 4.19 11.65
CA TYR A 65 7.82 3.24 11.94
C TYR A 65 9.22 3.87 11.89
N VAL A 66 9.47 4.84 11.00
CA VAL A 66 10.73 5.61 10.94
C VAL A 66 10.93 6.40 12.23
N ALA A 67 9.86 7.00 12.75
CA ALA A 67 9.85 7.74 14.00
C ALA A 67 9.95 6.85 15.25
N GLY A 68 10.01 5.52 15.10
CA GLY A 68 9.99 4.57 16.22
C GLY A 68 8.64 4.44 16.89
N GLN A 69 7.57 4.88 16.23
CA GLN A 69 6.19 4.78 16.68
C GLN A 69 5.54 3.51 16.11
N THR A 70 4.55 2.99 16.83
CA THR A 70 3.70 1.92 16.32
C THR A 70 2.51 2.57 15.61
N PRO A 71 2.27 2.28 14.32
CA PRO A 71 1.13 2.83 13.62
C PRO A 71 -0.19 2.36 14.24
N THR A 72 -1.18 3.25 14.23
CA THR A 72 -2.48 2.97 14.85
C THR A 72 -3.33 2.02 14.02
N SER A 73 -4.26 1.31 14.65
CA SER A 73 -5.21 0.44 13.94
C SER A 73 -5.99 1.17 12.84
N GLU A 74 -6.30 2.46 13.03
CA GLU A 74 -6.95 3.30 12.01
C GLU A 74 -6.03 3.54 10.79
N ALA A 75 -4.73 3.80 11.02
CA ALA A 75 -3.78 3.98 9.93
C ALA A 75 -3.69 2.70 9.07
N PHE A 76 -3.72 1.54 9.70
CA PHE A 76 -3.75 0.26 9.00
C PHE A 76 -5.08 0.04 8.26
N ALA A 77 -6.22 0.30 8.90
CA ALA A 77 -7.53 0.20 8.26
C ALA A 77 -7.65 1.14 7.05
N ARG A 78 -7.03 2.33 7.10
CA ARG A 78 -6.95 3.25 5.95
C ARG A 78 -6.14 2.65 4.81
N LEU A 79 -4.96 2.08 5.10
CA LEU A 79 -4.13 1.42 4.10
C LEU A 79 -4.84 0.22 3.46
N GLU A 80 -5.50 -0.61 4.28
CA GLU A 80 -6.28 -1.76 3.80
C GLU A 80 -7.37 -1.32 2.82
N ARG A 81 -8.19 -0.33 3.21
CA ARG A 81 -9.24 0.22 2.33
C ARG A 81 -8.68 0.81 1.04
N ALA A 82 -7.52 1.47 1.10
CA ALA A 82 -6.89 2.04 -0.09
C ALA A 82 -6.35 0.95 -1.04
N LEU A 83 -5.83 -0.16 -0.50
CA LEU A 83 -5.40 -1.32 -1.29
C LEU A 83 -6.59 -2.00 -1.96
N GLU A 84 -7.69 -2.20 -1.23
CA GLU A 84 -8.93 -2.74 -1.77
C GLU A 84 -9.49 -1.87 -2.90
N ALA A 85 -9.56 -0.56 -2.69
CA ALA A 85 -10.02 0.39 -3.70
C ALA A 85 -9.13 0.35 -4.96
N ALA A 86 -7.80 0.32 -4.79
CA ALA A 86 -6.87 0.23 -5.90
C ALA A 86 -7.06 -1.07 -6.69
N ALA A 87 -7.24 -2.20 -6.01
CA ALA A 87 -7.50 -3.50 -6.64
C ALA A 87 -8.84 -3.54 -7.39
N ALA A 88 -9.89 -2.91 -6.86
CA ALA A 88 -11.23 -2.90 -7.43
C ALA A 88 -11.45 -1.89 -8.58
N SER A 89 -10.53 -0.94 -8.79
CA SER A 89 -10.65 0.15 -9.79
C SER A 89 -10.45 -0.30 -11.25
N GLY A 90 -10.98 -1.46 -11.64
CA GLY A 90 -10.64 -2.17 -12.88
C GLY A 90 -11.82 -2.65 -13.74
N ASP A 91 -13.01 -2.07 -13.61
CA ASP A 91 -14.14 -2.26 -14.54
C ASP A 91 -14.34 -1.00 -15.41
#